data_AF-A0A090ZNM5-F1
#
_entry.id   AF-A0A090ZNM5-F1
#
_cell.length_a   1.000
_cell.length_b   1.000
_cell.length_c   1.000
_cell.angle_alpha   90.00
_cell.angle_beta   90.00
_cell.angle_gamma   90.00
#
_symmetry.space_group_name_H-M   'P 1'
#
loop_
_entity.id
_entity.type
_entity.pdbx_description
1 polymer ?
#
loop_
_entity_poly.entity_id
_entity_poly.type
_entity_poly.pdbx_seq_one_letter_code
_entity_poly.pdbx_strand_id
1 'polypeptide(L)'
;MSKKGTVTFILIICVVSTIVLLLIYIRPISVDIKLNGVRYSTVLNDESIIQTETVVMQGTLKRKLNGERTFSGTLGSGKNELELQKNMRKVDILFDPEGYGKMMSTQVNQQADWKPENYRYGIIFADFNRKELTIQLNELNEKSVERWVQGEGNLITAPASNKADALKISNRLMENFVNLEKKQ
;
A
#
# COMPACT_ATOMS: atom_id res chain seq x y z
N MET A 1 6.16 11.33 -53.04
CA MET A 1 6.17 10.20 -52.09
C MET A 1 5.13 9.18 -52.53
N SER A 2 5.51 7.92 -52.75
CA SER A 2 4.54 6.86 -53.06
C SER A 2 3.57 6.71 -51.89
N LYS A 3 2.26 6.50 -52.15
CA LYS A 3 1.25 6.23 -51.11
C LYS A 3 1.70 5.14 -50.12
N LYS A 4 2.49 4.18 -50.59
CA LYS A 4 3.09 3.12 -49.76
C LYS A 4 4.11 3.65 -48.75
N GLY A 5 4.96 4.62 -49.15
CA GLY A 5 5.98 5.20 -48.27
C GLY A 5 5.38 6.05 -47.14
N THR A 6 4.29 6.78 -47.41
CA THR A 6 3.58 7.54 -46.37
C THR A 6 2.93 6.62 -45.33
N VAL A 7 2.31 5.51 -45.76
CA VAL A 7 1.70 4.52 -44.84
C VAL A 7 2.76 3.85 -43.97
N THR A 8 3.88 3.41 -44.54
CA THR A 8 4.98 2.81 -43.76
C THR A 8 5.54 3.78 -42.73
N PHE A 9 5.70 5.06 -43.09
CA PHE A 9 6.19 6.09 -42.18
C PHE A 9 5.24 6.32 -40.99
N ILE A 10 3.93 6.40 -41.25
CA ILE A 10 2.91 6.54 -40.19
C ILE A 10 2.93 5.33 -39.25
N LEU A 11 3.04 4.11 -39.79
CA LEU A 11 3.12 2.89 -38.99
C LEU A 11 4.33 2.91 -38.04
N ILE A 12 5.49 3.30 -38.54
CA ILE A 12 6.72 3.41 -37.73
C ILE A 12 6.51 4.41 -36.59
N ILE A 13 5.93 5.58 -36.86
CA ILE A 13 5.63 6.58 -35.83
C ILE A 13 4.68 6.01 -34.77
N CYS A 14 3.62 5.31 -35.16
CA CYS A 14 2.68 4.69 -34.23
C CYS A 14 3.37 3.65 -33.33
N VAL A 15 4.23 2.80 -33.90
CA VAL A 15 4.99 1.79 -33.14
C VAL A 15 5.94 2.46 -32.16
N VAL A 16 6.73 3.44 -32.61
CA VAL A 16 7.68 4.17 -31.76
C VAL A 16 6.94 4.91 -30.64
N SER A 17 5.82 5.58 -30.94
CA SER A 17 4.99 6.27 -29.96
C SER A 17 4.44 5.30 -28.91
N THR A 18 3.97 4.13 -29.33
CA THR A 18 3.47 3.08 -28.42
C THR A 18 4.57 2.60 -27.48
N ILE A 19 5.78 2.36 -27.99
CA ILE A 19 6.93 1.93 -27.17
C ILE A 19 7.30 3.01 -26.14
N VAL A 20 7.34 4.28 -26.55
CA VAL A 20 7.65 5.39 -25.62
C VAL A 20 6.58 5.50 -24.52
N LEU A 21 5.30 5.38 -24.86
CA LEU A 21 4.20 5.41 -23.88
C LEU A 21 4.29 4.25 -22.88
N LEU A 22 4.63 3.04 -23.35
CA LEU A 22 4.84 1.88 -22.48
C LEU A 22 6.01 2.08 -21.52
N LEU A 23 7.13 2.63 -21.99
CA LEU A 23 8.30 2.92 -21.16
C LEU A 23 7.99 3.97 -20.09
N ILE A 24 7.21 4.99 -20.43
CA ILE A 24 6.75 6.01 -19.46
C ILE A 24 5.81 5.38 -18.43
N TYR A 25 4.90 4.50 -18.87
CA TYR A 25 3.91 3.88 -17.99
C TYR A 25 4.53 2.95 -16.92
N ILE A 26 5.55 2.17 -17.28
CA ILE A 26 6.20 1.19 -16.38
C ILE A 26 7.25 1.85 -15.48
N ARG A 27 7.67 3.09 -15.79
CA ARG A 27 8.72 3.79 -15.06
C ARG A 27 8.40 3.86 -13.56
N PRO A 28 9.35 3.55 -12.67
CA PRO A 28 9.18 3.73 -11.23
C PRO A 28 8.91 5.21 -10.89
N ILE A 29 7.93 5.47 -10.03
CA ILE A 29 7.55 6.81 -9.57
C ILE A 29 7.88 6.93 -8.09
N SER A 30 8.51 8.04 -7.70
CA SER A 30 8.73 8.37 -6.30
C SER A 30 7.41 8.71 -5.60
N VAL A 31 7.17 8.10 -4.44
CA VAL A 31 6.03 8.35 -3.59
C VAL A 31 6.53 9.06 -2.34
N ASP A 32 5.96 10.22 -2.04
CA ASP A 32 6.14 10.93 -0.78
C ASP A 32 4.76 11.46 -0.38
N ILE A 33 4.07 10.67 0.44
CA ILE A 33 2.68 10.91 0.84
C ILE A 33 2.65 11.06 2.36
N LYS A 34 2.05 12.16 2.83
CA LYS A 34 1.75 12.43 4.23
C LYS A 34 0.26 12.69 4.36
N LEU A 35 -0.45 11.82 5.07
CA LEU A 35 -1.90 11.88 5.24
C LEU A 35 -2.26 11.90 6.72
N ASN A 36 -3.16 12.78 7.11
CA ASN A 36 -3.73 12.80 8.45
C ASN A 36 -4.90 11.80 8.50
N GLY A 37 -4.82 10.84 9.41
CA GLY A 37 -5.79 9.78 9.56
C GLY A 37 -6.21 9.58 11.00
N VAL A 38 -6.97 8.51 11.18
CA VAL A 38 -7.49 8.09 12.49
C VAL A 38 -7.12 6.63 12.69
N ARG A 39 -6.52 6.34 13.84
CA ARG A 39 -6.38 4.99 14.36
C ARG A 39 -7.58 4.63 15.21
N TYR A 40 -8.17 3.46 14.94
CA TYR A 40 -9.35 2.96 15.65
C TYR A 40 -9.39 1.44 15.74
N SER A 41 -10.03 0.96 16.80
CA SER A 41 -10.36 -0.45 16.97
C SER A 41 -11.67 -0.78 16.24
N THR A 42 -11.72 -2.00 15.68
CA THR A 42 -12.92 -2.60 15.08
C THR A 42 -13.85 -3.22 16.12
N VAL A 43 -13.43 -3.30 17.39
CA VAL A 43 -14.23 -3.84 18.49
C VAL A 43 -15.39 -2.87 18.83
N LEU A 44 -16.61 -3.40 18.84
CA LEU A 44 -17.84 -2.68 19.18
C LEU A 44 -17.76 -2.14 20.62
N ASN A 45 -18.15 -0.88 20.81
CA ASN A 45 -18.15 -0.13 22.09
C ASN A 45 -16.78 0.31 22.63
N ASP A 46 -15.70 0.16 21.85
CA ASP A 46 -14.43 0.79 22.19
C ASP A 46 -14.31 2.20 21.57
N GLU A 47 -14.69 3.21 22.35
CA GLU A 47 -14.42 4.63 22.06
C GLU A 47 -13.03 5.08 22.55
N SER A 48 -12.32 4.23 23.30
CA SER A 48 -11.09 4.59 24.01
C SER A 48 -9.86 4.70 23.09
N ILE A 49 -9.92 4.12 21.90
CA ILE A 49 -8.84 4.16 20.91
C ILE A 49 -9.30 4.95 19.67
N ILE A 50 -9.60 6.24 19.83
CA ILE A 50 -9.67 7.17 18.69
C ILE A 50 -8.49 8.11 18.82
N GLN A 51 -7.45 7.85 18.03
CA GLN A 51 -6.25 8.68 18.02
C GLN A 51 -6.04 9.22 16.62
N THR A 52 -5.89 10.54 16.50
CA THR A 52 -5.39 11.13 15.26
C THR A 52 -3.96 10.65 15.04
N GLU A 53 -3.68 10.16 13.84
CA GLU A 53 -2.37 9.62 13.49
C GLU A 53 -2.01 10.08 12.08
N THR A 54 -0.79 10.55 11.90
CA THR A 54 -0.28 10.86 10.57
C THR A 54 0.30 9.59 9.97
N VAL A 55 -0.05 9.27 8.73
CA VAL A 55 0.57 8.19 7.96
C VAL A 55 1.55 8.82 6.97
N VAL A 56 2.78 8.33 6.97
CA VAL A 56 3.82 8.74 6.02
C VAL A 56 4.26 7.53 5.22
N MET A 57 4.21 7.66 3.89
CA MET A 57 4.66 6.65 2.94
C MET A 57 5.68 7.29 2.00
N GLN A 58 6.93 6.83 2.08
CA GLN A 58 8.04 7.36 1.31
C GLN A 58 8.77 6.24 0.59
N GLY A 59 8.94 6.33 -0.72
CA GLY A 59 9.59 5.26 -1.46
C GLY A 59 9.38 5.33 -2.95
N THR A 60 9.38 4.17 -3.59
CA THR A 60 9.18 4.03 -5.03
C THR A 60 8.03 3.08 -5.31
N LEU A 61 7.12 3.49 -6.18
CA LEU A 61 6.03 2.66 -6.69
C LEU A 61 6.32 2.28 -8.14
N LYS A 62 6.39 0.98 -8.40
CA LYS A 62 6.55 0.39 -9.74
C LYS A 62 5.22 -0.19 -10.19
N ARG A 63 4.83 0.05 -11.45
CA ARG A 63 3.61 -0.52 -12.03
C ARG A 63 3.96 -1.62 -13.01
N LYS A 64 3.22 -2.71 -12.97
CA LYS A 64 3.28 -3.79 -13.97
C LYS A 64 2.15 -3.62 -14.99
N LEU A 65 2.31 -4.23 -16.15
CA LEU A 65 1.33 -4.18 -17.25
C LEU A 65 -0.01 -4.84 -16.89
N ASN A 66 -0.02 -5.78 -15.94
CA ASN A 66 -1.24 -6.43 -15.45
C ASN A 66 -1.98 -5.62 -14.37
N GLY A 67 -1.56 -4.38 -14.09
CA GLY A 67 -2.18 -3.50 -13.10
C GLY A 67 -1.61 -3.64 -11.69
N GLU A 68 -0.84 -4.69 -11.39
CA GLU A 68 -0.16 -4.83 -10.11
C GLU A 68 0.83 -3.68 -9.87
N ARG A 69 1.02 -3.34 -8.60
CA ARG A 69 1.98 -2.31 -8.21
C ARG A 69 2.89 -2.84 -7.11
N THR A 70 4.16 -2.47 -7.14
CA THR A 70 5.12 -2.81 -6.08
C THR A 70 5.62 -1.53 -5.46
N PHE A 71 5.33 -1.34 -4.18
CA PHE A 71 5.92 -0.28 -3.37
C PHE A 71 7.13 -0.83 -2.62
N SER A 72 8.23 -0.09 -2.66
CA SER A 72 9.42 -0.33 -1.87
C SER A 72 9.84 0.97 -1.21
N GLY A 73 9.85 1.01 0.12
CA GLY A 73 10.07 2.26 0.83
C GLY A 73 9.91 2.15 2.33
N THR A 74 9.73 3.28 2.99
CA THR A 74 9.39 3.38 4.40
C THR A 74 7.90 3.68 4.58
N LEU A 75 7.33 3.04 5.59
CA LEU A 75 5.99 3.33 6.09
C LEU A 75 6.14 3.70 7.56
N GLY A 76 5.58 4.84 7.95
CA GLY A 76 5.61 5.34 9.34
C GLY A 76 4.23 5.83 9.77
N SER A 77 4.00 5.77 11.09
CA SER A 77 2.80 6.31 11.72
C SER A 77 3.15 6.96 13.07
N GLY A 78 2.46 8.05 13.41
CA GLY A 78 2.72 8.79 14.65
C GLY A 78 1.92 10.08 14.79
N LYS A 79 1.87 10.63 16.01
CA LYS A 79 1.14 11.88 16.30
C LYS A 79 1.95 13.12 15.95
N ASN A 80 3.27 13.01 15.94
CA ASN A 80 4.21 14.07 15.60
C ASN A 80 5.34 13.53 14.71
N GLU A 81 6.13 14.45 14.15
CA GLU A 81 7.22 14.11 13.22
C GLU A 81 8.34 13.28 13.85
N LEU A 82 8.62 13.48 15.15
CA LEU A 82 9.65 12.74 15.86
C LEU A 82 9.26 11.28 16.12
N GLU A 83 8.00 11.02 16.47
CA GLU A 83 7.44 9.66 16.58
C GLU A 83 7.40 8.96 15.22
N LEU A 84 7.02 9.71 14.18
CA LEU A 84 7.02 9.20 12.80
C LEU A 84 8.39 8.66 12.41
N GLN A 85 9.46 9.44 12.63
CA GLN A 85 10.84 9.04 12.30
C GLN A 85 11.26 7.77 13.05
N LYS A 86 10.86 7.63 14.33
CA LYS A 86 11.16 6.42 15.13
C LYS A 86 10.41 5.18 14.64
N ASN A 87 9.22 5.36 14.10
CA ASN A 87 8.34 4.28 13.66
C ASN A 87 8.45 3.96 12.17
N MET A 88 9.29 4.68 11.41
CA MET A 88 9.52 4.38 10.01
C MET A 88 10.18 3.02 9.84
N ARG A 89 9.49 2.10 9.17
CA ARG A 89 10.04 0.78 8.82
C ARG A 89 10.11 0.62 7.32
N LYS A 90 11.21 0.03 6.85
CA LYS A 90 11.33 -0.35 5.44
C LYS A 90 10.39 -1.52 5.16
N VAL A 91 9.49 -1.34 4.20
CA VAL A 91 8.51 -2.33 3.79
C VAL A 91 8.48 -2.46 2.27
N ASP A 92 8.25 -3.68 1.83
CA ASP A 92 7.88 -4.00 0.46
C ASP A 92 6.41 -4.44 0.46
N ILE A 93 5.64 -3.86 -0.46
CA ILE A 93 4.21 -4.11 -0.60
C ILE A 93 3.92 -4.44 -2.05
N LEU A 94 3.42 -5.65 -2.30
CA LEU A 94 2.86 -6.02 -3.59
C LEU A 94 1.36 -5.76 -3.54
N PHE A 95 0.92 -4.74 -4.27
CA PHE A 95 -0.47 -4.41 -4.48
C PHE A 95 -1.02 -5.15 -5.70
N ASP A 96 -2.19 -5.75 -5.53
CA ASP A 96 -3.00 -6.18 -6.65
C ASP A 96 -3.60 -4.96 -7.41
N PRO A 97 -4.26 -5.18 -8.56
CA PRO A 97 -4.86 -4.08 -9.33
C PRO A 97 -5.88 -3.24 -8.55
N GLU A 98 -6.49 -3.82 -7.52
CA GLU A 98 -7.60 -3.29 -6.74
C GLU A 98 -7.11 -2.54 -5.48
N GLY A 99 -5.79 -2.61 -5.22
CA GLY A 99 -5.13 -1.84 -4.18
C GLY A 99 -5.00 -2.58 -2.85
N TYR A 100 -5.26 -3.89 -2.81
CA TYR A 100 -4.92 -4.73 -1.66
C TYR A 100 -3.45 -5.12 -1.70
N GLY A 101 -2.75 -5.03 -0.58
CA GLY A 101 -1.36 -5.42 -0.45
C GLY A 101 -1.00 -5.98 0.91
N LYS A 102 -0.09 -6.96 0.90
CA LYS A 102 0.53 -7.52 2.12
C LYS A 102 1.79 -6.73 2.44
N MET A 103 1.90 -6.21 3.66
CA MET A 103 3.08 -5.47 4.09
C MET A 103 4.13 -6.42 4.66
N MET A 104 5.29 -6.49 4.01
CA MET A 104 6.40 -7.34 4.44
C MET A 104 7.66 -6.51 4.63
N SER A 105 8.51 -6.89 5.60
CA SER A 105 9.89 -6.43 5.69
C SER A 105 10.80 -7.64 5.76
N THR A 106 11.84 -7.64 4.95
CA THR A 106 12.92 -8.61 5.07
C THR A 106 14.04 -7.97 5.87
N GLN A 107 14.35 -8.54 7.03
CA GLN A 107 15.49 -8.13 7.85
C GLN A 107 16.48 -9.29 7.92
N VAL A 108 17.77 -8.98 7.91
CA VAL A 108 18.82 -10.00 8.09
C VAL A 108 19.09 -10.10 9.58
N ASN A 109 18.81 -11.28 10.15
CA ASN A 109 19.12 -11.53 11.54
C ASN A 109 20.63 -11.80 11.69
N GLN A 110 21.34 -10.83 12.26
CA GLN A 110 22.80 -10.94 12.47
C GLN A 110 23.16 -12.00 13.52
N GLN A 111 22.21 -12.40 14.38
CA GLN A 111 22.42 -13.38 15.44
C GLN A 111 22.12 -14.83 15.00
N ALA A 112 21.39 -15.02 13.88
CA ALA A 112 20.97 -16.33 13.37
C ALA A 112 21.52 -16.60 11.95
N ASP A 113 22.84 -16.68 11.83
CA ASP A 113 23.54 -17.10 10.60
C ASP A 113 23.24 -16.28 9.33
N TRP A 114 22.98 -14.97 9.46
CA TRP A 114 22.72 -14.09 8.31
C TRP A 114 21.51 -14.49 7.46
N LYS A 115 20.58 -15.28 8.02
CA LYS A 115 19.39 -15.70 7.29
C LYS A 115 18.40 -14.53 7.17
N PRO A 116 17.82 -14.29 5.98
CA PRO A 116 16.76 -13.32 5.82
C PRO A 116 15.50 -13.80 6.53
N GLU A 117 15.00 -13.02 7.47
CA GLU A 117 13.73 -13.23 8.14
C GLU A 117 12.68 -12.27 7.56
N ASN A 118 11.52 -12.82 7.24
CA ASN A 118 10.40 -12.05 6.68
C ASN A 118 9.39 -11.75 7.79
N TYR A 119 9.22 -10.47 8.09
CA TYR A 119 8.25 -9.97 9.05
C TYR A 119 7.02 -9.46 8.32
N ARG A 120 5.84 -10.00 8.65
CA ARG A 120 4.56 -9.50 8.16
C ARG A 120 3.96 -8.50 9.15
N TYR A 121 3.81 -7.26 8.72
CA TYR A 121 3.32 -6.15 9.58
C TYR A 121 1.81 -6.02 9.60
N GLY A 122 1.16 -6.50 8.54
CA GLY A 122 -0.26 -6.29 8.35
C GLY A 122 -0.65 -6.32 6.89
N ILE A 123 -1.83 -5.80 6.63
CA ILE A 123 -2.37 -5.62 5.29
C ILE A 123 -2.71 -4.14 5.08
N ILE A 124 -2.65 -3.72 3.83
CA ILE A 124 -3.00 -2.36 3.41
C ILE A 124 -3.99 -2.45 2.25
N PHE A 125 -4.98 -1.58 2.28
CA PHE A 125 -5.89 -1.32 1.18
C PHE A 125 -5.67 0.13 0.75
N ALA A 126 -5.45 0.39 -0.53
CA ALA A 126 -5.11 1.72 -1.02
C ALA A 126 -5.85 2.06 -2.32
N ASP A 127 -6.47 3.23 -2.38
CA ASP A 127 -6.95 3.85 -3.61
C ASP A 127 -5.97 4.96 -4.01
N PHE A 128 -5.10 4.63 -4.97
CA PHE A 128 -4.08 5.56 -5.45
C PHE A 128 -4.65 6.76 -6.22
N ASN A 129 -5.88 6.65 -6.77
CA ASN A 129 -6.52 7.76 -7.48
C ASN A 129 -7.07 8.78 -6.50
N ARG A 130 -7.65 8.30 -5.39
CA ARG A 130 -8.22 9.14 -4.33
C ARG A 130 -7.23 9.50 -3.22
N LYS A 131 -6.04 8.89 -3.24
CA LYS A 131 -5.01 9.02 -2.18
C LYS A 131 -5.55 8.62 -0.81
N GLU A 132 -6.31 7.54 -0.78
CA GLU A 132 -6.88 6.97 0.44
C GLU A 132 -6.23 5.64 0.74
N LEU A 133 -6.07 5.33 2.02
CA LEU A 133 -5.55 4.05 2.47
C LEU A 133 -6.19 3.63 3.80
N THR A 134 -6.23 2.32 4.02
CA THR A 134 -6.52 1.69 5.29
C THR A 134 -5.46 0.64 5.56
N ILE A 135 -4.81 0.74 6.70
CA ILE A 135 -3.81 -0.20 7.18
C ILE A 135 -4.42 -0.96 8.33
N GLN A 136 -4.42 -2.29 8.23
CA GLN A 136 -4.68 -3.16 9.36
C GLN A 136 -3.34 -3.64 9.90
N LEU A 137 -3.02 -3.22 11.12
CA LEU A 137 -1.80 -3.63 11.80
C LEU A 137 -1.99 -4.98 12.47
N ASN A 138 -0.96 -5.82 12.38
CA ASN A 138 -0.88 -7.03 13.19
C ASN A 138 -0.30 -6.67 14.56
N GLU A 139 -0.91 -7.16 15.63
CA GLU A 139 -0.27 -7.15 16.93
C GLU A 139 0.86 -8.18 16.91
N LEU A 140 2.10 -7.71 17.06
CA LEU A 140 3.26 -8.56 17.24
C LEU A 140 3.18 -9.19 18.63
N ASN A 141 2.61 -10.39 18.73
CA ASN A 141 2.76 -11.17 19.95
C ASN A 141 4.21 -11.65 20.00
N GLU A 142 5.00 -11.16 20.97
CA GLU A 142 6.46 -11.39 21.11
C GLU A 142 6.89 -12.87 21.11
N LYS A 143 5.94 -13.81 21.20
CA LYS A 143 6.18 -15.24 21.38
C LYS A 143 5.66 -16.17 20.27
N SER A 144 5.06 -15.64 19.20
CA SER A 144 4.53 -16.53 18.16
C SER A 144 4.53 -15.89 16.78
N VAL A 145 5.40 -16.40 15.92
CA VAL A 145 5.52 -16.07 14.49
C VAL A 145 4.29 -16.56 13.68
N GLU A 146 3.37 -17.32 14.27
CA GLU A 146 2.45 -18.15 13.47
C GLU A 146 0.94 -17.97 13.68
N ARG A 147 0.45 -17.16 14.61
CA ARG A 147 -1.01 -17.11 14.85
C ARG A 147 -1.64 -15.76 14.51
N TRP A 148 -2.22 -15.75 13.31
CA TRP A 148 -3.23 -14.80 12.87
C TRP A 148 -4.40 -14.80 13.86
N VAL A 149 -4.77 -13.64 14.40
CA VAL A 149 -6.11 -13.42 14.95
C VAL A 149 -6.85 -12.57 13.93
N GLN A 150 -7.62 -13.22 13.06
CA GLN A 150 -8.63 -12.54 12.25
C GLN A 150 -9.68 -11.97 13.20
N GLY A 151 -9.89 -10.66 13.19
CA GLY A 151 -11.11 -10.05 13.73
C GLY A 151 -10.94 -8.88 14.69
N GLU A 152 -9.77 -8.68 15.31
CA GLU A 152 -9.59 -7.67 16.37
C GLU A 152 -8.51 -6.65 15.98
N GLY A 153 -8.57 -6.17 14.74
CA GLY A 153 -7.51 -5.37 14.14
C GLY A 153 -7.59 -3.89 14.50
N ASN A 154 -6.49 -3.36 15.03
CA ASN A 154 -6.21 -1.92 15.05
C ASN A 154 -6.06 -1.43 13.61
N LEU A 155 -7.00 -0.60 13.15
CA LEU A 155 -7.00 0.01 11.83
C LEU A 155 -6.45 1.43 11.91
N ILE A 156 -5.72 1.84 10.87
CA ILE A 156 -5.36 3.23 10.60
C ILE A 156 -5.92 3.57 9.23
N THR A 157 -6.79 4.57 9.14
CA THR A 157 -7.37 5.02 7.87
C THR A 157 -7.05 6.48 7.62
N ALA A 158 -6.60 6.78 6.41
CA ALA A 158 -6.20 8.12 6.01
C ALA A 158 -6.58 8.41 4.54
N PRO A 159 -6.95 9.66 4.19
CA PRO A 159 -7.25 10.75 5.10
C PRO A 159 -8.55 10.50 5.88
N ALA A 160 -8.60 10.86 7.16
CA ALA A 160 -9.82 10.81 7.95
C ALA A 160 -9.77 11.83 9.09
N SER A 161 -10.91 12.46 9.39
CA SER A 161 -11.02 13.44 10.47
C SER A 161 -11.56 12.86 11.78
N ASN A 162 -12.32 11.76 11.67
CA ASN A 162 -12.99 11.10 12.79
C ASN A 162 -13.21 9.60 12.47
N LYS A 163 -13.66 8.83 13.47
CA LYS A 163 -13.91 7.38 13.34
C LYS A 163 -14.97 7.05 12.29
N ALA A 164 -16.03 7.85 12.16
CA ALA A 164 -17.10 7.59 11.19
C ALA A 164 -16.60 7.75 9.74
N ASP A 165 -15.82 8.79 9.46
CA ASP A 165 -15.15 8.97 8.16
C ASP A 165 -14.20 7.83 7.86
N ALA A 166 -13.39 7.45 8.86
CA ALA A 166 -12.42 6.37 8.76
C ALA A 166 -13.10 5.02 8.43
N LEU A 167 -14.20 4.70 9.13
CA LEU A 167 -15.01 3.50 8.87
C LEU A 167 -15.63 3.50 7.47
N LYS A 168 -16.12 4.65 7.00
CA LYS A 168 -16.69 4.78 5.65
C LYS A 168 -15.63 4.49 4.58
N ILE A 169 -14.43 5.02 4.76
CA ILE A 169 -13.32 4.83 3.82
C ILE A 169 -12.84 3.38 3.87
N SER A 170 -12.59 2.81 5.05
CA SER A 170 -12.11 1.44 5.20
C SER A 170 -13.09 0.42 4.64
N ASN A 171 -14.38 0.54 4.98
CA ASN A 171 -15.41 -0.37 4.47
C ASN A 171 -15.46 -0.36 2.94
N ARG A 172 -15.41 0.80 2.30
CA ARG A 172 -15.38 0.90 0.84
C ARG A 172 -14.12 0.25 0.25
N LEU A 173 -12.95 0.51 0.83
CA LEU A 173 -11.68 -0.06 0.36
C LEU A 173 -11.65 -1.60 0.54
N MET A 174 -12.27 -2.11 1.61
CA MET A 174 -12.33 -3.54 1.93
C MET A 174 -13.45 -4.28 1.17
N GLU A 175 -14.59 -3.66 0.90
CA GLU A 175 -15.66 -4.25 0.08
C GLU A 175 -15.18 -4.57 -1.33
N ASN A 176 -14.36 -3.69 -1.92
CA ASN A 176 -13.75 -3.96 -3.22
C ASN A 176 -12.97 -5.28 -3.19
N PHE A 177 -12.29 -5.59 -2.08
CA PHE A 177 -11.56 -6.84 -1.89
C PHE A 177 -12.49 -8.05 -1.68
N VAL A 178 -13.46 -7.97 -0.77
CA VAL A 178 -14.37 -9.09 -0.44
C VAL A 178 -15.20 -9.54 -1.65
N ASN A 179 -15.58 -8.60 -2.52
CA ASN A 179 -16.33 -8.93 -3.73
C ASN A 179 -15.49 -9.68 -4.80
N LEU A 180 -14.17 -9.69 -4.68
CA LEU A 180 -13.26 -10.39 -5.60
C LEU A 180 -13.00 -11.83 -5.17
N GLU A 181 -12.85 -12.09 -3.87
CA GLU A 181 -12.72 -13.47 -3.36
C GLU A 181 -13.94 -14.33 -3.72
N LYS A 182 -15.11 -13.72 -3.87
CA LYS A 182 -16.35 -14.41 -4.29
C LYS A 182 -16.43 -14.69 -5.80
N LYS A 183 -15.54 -14.12 -6.62
CA LYS A 183 -15.52 -14.27 -8.09
C LYS A 183 -14.43 -15.23 -8.59
N GLN A 184 -13.59 -15.73 -7.70
CA GLN A 184 -12.57 -16.76 -7.97
C GLN A 184 -13.09 -18.13 -7.54
#